data_AF-A0A1Y1LAN0-F1
#
_entry.id   AF-A0A1Y1LAN0-F1
#
_cell.length_a   1.000
_cell.length_b   1.000
_cell.length_c   1.000
_cell.angle_alpha   90.00
_cell.angle_beta   90.00
_cell.angle_gamma   90.00
#
_symmetry.space_group_name_H-M   'P 1'
#
loop_
_entity.id
_entity.type
_entity.pdbx_description
1 polymer ?
#
loop_
_entity_poly.entity_id
_entity_poly.type
_entity_poly.pdbx_seq_one_letter_code
_entity_poly.pdbx_strand_id
1 'polypeptide(L)'
;MVIEINSPQQRKDDSLVIPSSALYRALSKKVQQLHGDFGSAAIREGFVAKYFNEKTRIAIVRSRHGPHKLITTVLPFVTEIDKKQVSLVTLYTGATMRQCFKFILNHQRKKIDELCANLQSDEEKTAISEAFLKFHNKTLL
;
A
#
# COMPACT_ATOMS: atom_id res chain seq x y z
N MET A 1 -9.10 0.13 -1.33
CA MET A 1 -8.23 1.21 -0.83
C MET A 1 -6.78 0.83 -1.07
N VAL A 2 -5.95 1.84 -1.30
CA VAL A 2 -4.50 1.76 -1.52
C VAL A 2 -3.84 2.26 -0.24
N ILE A 3 -2.94 1.46 0.31
CA ILE A 3 -2.24 1.71 1.58
C ILE A 3 -0.75 1.69 1.30
N GLU A 4 0.01 2.63 1.85
CA GLU A 4 1.47 2.58 1.92
C GLU A 4 1.89 2.00 3.27
N ILE A 5 2.82 1.05 3.26
CA ILE A 5 3.35 0.40 4.47
C ILE A 5 4.81 0.79 4.64
N ASN A 6 5.06 1.77 5.51
CA ASN A 6 6.41 2.20 5.82
C ASN A 6 6.99 1.33 6.94
N SER A 7 8.31 1.14 6.96
CA SER A 7 9.02 0.56 8.10
C SER A 7 10.00 1.60 8.61
N PRO A 8 9.92 2.01 9.89
CA PRO A 8 10.84 3.01 10.44
C PRO A 8 12.28 2.48 10.58
N GLN A 9 12.45 1.17 10.63
CA GLN A 9 13.75 0.53 10.86
C GLN A 9 14.49 0.18 9.56
N GLN A 10 13.77 0.06 8.43
CA GLN A 10 14.37 -0.27 7.13
C GLN A 10 14.46 0.96 6.23
N ARG A 11 15.64 1.17 5.61
CA ARG A 11 15.81 2.22 4.61
C ARG A 11 14.85 1.99 3.46
N LYS A 12 14.41 3.06 2.79
CA LYS A 12 13.36 3.01 1.76
C LYS A 12 13.72 2.11 0.56
N ASP A 13 15.01 1.88 0.33
CA ASP A 13 15.54 1.00 -0.73
C ASP A 13 15.47 -0.50 -0.41
N ASP A 14 15.32 -0.88 0.86
CA ASP A 14 15.24 -2.29 1.22
C ASP A 14 13.86 -2.86 0.86
N SER A 15 13.85 -4.07 0.27
CA SER A 15 12.60 -4.79 0.01
C SER A 15 11.94 -5.18 1.33
N LEU A 16 10.71 -4.72 1.51
CA LEU A 16 9.88 -5.13 2.63
C LEU A 16 8.97 -6.25 2.13
N VAL A 17 9.11 -7.46 2.65
CA VAL A 17 8.21 -8.59 2.31
C VAL A 17 7.12 -8.72 3.36
N ILE A 18 5.86 -8.56 2.96
CA ILE A 18 4.70 -8.78 3.85
C ILE A 18 3.70 -9.68 3.13
N PRO A 19 3.47 -10.91 3.62
CA PRO A 19 2.44 -11.76 3.05
C PRO A 19 1.05 -11.12 3.17
N SER A 20 0.22 -11.24 2.14
CA SER A 20 -1.16 -10.73 2.16
C SER A 20 -1.98 -11.29 3.33
N SER A 21 -1.71 -12.54 3.72
CA SER A 21 -2.33 -13.18 4.89
C SER A 21 -1.87 -12.56 6.21
N ALA A 22 -0.62 -12.14 6.33
CA ALA A 22 -0.11 -11.44 7.50
C ALA A 22 -0.75 -10.05 7.62
N LEU A 23 -0.84 -9.31 6.51
CA LEU A 23 -1.53 -8.01 6.47
C LEU A 23 -3.01 -8.13 6.84
N TYR A 24 -3.72 -9.11 6.27
CA TYR A 24 -5.12 -9.40 6.62
C TYR A 24 -5.28 -9.67 8.11
N ARG A 25 -4.46 -10.59 8.67
CA ARG A 25 -4.54 -10.96 10.10
C ARG A 25 -4.25 -9.77 11.01
N ALA A 26 -3.23 -8.96 10.68
CA ALA A 26 -2.86 -7.80 11.47
C ALA A 26 -3.99 -6.75 11.51
N LEU A 27 -4.60 -6.46 10.35
CA LEU A 27 -5.71 -5.52 10.26
C LEU A 27 -6.95 -6.05 10.97
N SER A 28 -7.33 -7.31 10.74
CA SER A 28 -8.49 -7.92 11.40
C SER A 28 -8.31 -7.95 12.92
N LYS A 29 -7.12 -8.30 13.41
CA LYS A 29 -6.78 -8.26 14.84
C LYS A 29 -6.91 -6.84 15.40
N LYS A 30 -6.41 -5.83 14.68
CA LYS A 30 -6.49 -4.45 15.14
C LYS A 30 -7.93 -3.91 15.13
N VAL A 31 -8.75 -4.30 14.14
CA VAL A 31 -10.18 -4.01 14.11
C VAL A 31 -10.88 -4.63 15.32
N GLN A 32 -10.63 -5.91 15.64
CA GLN A 32 -11.17 -6.53 16.85
C GLN A 32 -10.78 -5.75 18.12
N GLN A 33 -9.50 -5.34 18.22
CA GLN A 33 -8.99 -4.62 19.39
C GLN A 33 -9.66 -3.25 19.60
N LEU A 34 -9.96 -2.52 18.51
CA LEU A 34 -10.47 -1.15 18.60
C LEU A 34 -12.00 -1.05 18.46
N HIS A 35 -12.63 -1.97 17.74
CA HIS A 35 -14.05 -1.92 17.38
C HIS A 35 -14.84 -3.16 17.89
N GLY A 36 -14.18 -4.06 18.62
CA GLY A 36 -14.80 -5.25 19.21
C GLY A 36 -15.35 -6.24 18.18
N ASP A 37 -16.23 -7.13 18.66
CA ASP A 37 -16.85 -8.18 17.84
C ASP A 37 -17.71 -7.60 16.72
N PHE A 38 -18.34 -6.45 16.96
CA PHE A 38 -19.10 -5.73 15.94
C PHE A 38 -18.20 -5.35 14.76
N GLY A 39 -17.04 -4.74 15.02
CA GLY A 39 -16.11 -4.36 13.97
C GLY A 39 -15.60 -5.56 13.19
N SER A 40 -15.23 -6.64 13.89
CA SER A 40 -14.77 -7.88 13.27
C SER A 40 -15.84 -8.54 12.40
N ALA A 41 -17.08 -8.61 12.87
CA ALA A 41 -18.20 -9.12 12.10
C ALA A 41 -18.49 -8.24 10.87
N ALA A 42 -18.44 -6.91 11.03
CA ALA A 42 -18.70 -5.97 9.95
C ALA A 42 -17.68 -6.08 8.80
N ILE A 43 -16.41 -6.36 9.10
CA ILE A 43 -15.37 -6.54 8.07
C ILE A 43 -15.27 -7.98 7.56
N ARG A 44 -15.81 -8.96 8.31
CA ARG A 44 -15.65 -10.40 8.02
C ARG A 44 -16.01 -10.73 6.58
N GLU A 45 -17.12 -10.17 6.10
CA GLU A 45 -17.57 -10.39 4.74
C GLU A 45 -17.07 -9.28 3.81
N GLY A 46 -16.21 -9.66 2.87
CA GLY A 46 -15.76 -8.76 1.80
C GLY A 46 -14.44 -8.03 2.07
N PHE A 47 -13.87 -8.11 3.28
CA PHE A 47 -12.50 -7.65 3.52
C PHE A 47 -11.48 -8.65 2.95
N VAL A 48 -10.58 -8.16 2.09
CA VAL A 48 -9.51 -8.97 1.46
C VAL A 48 -8.25 -8.12 1.30
N ALA A 49 -7.11 -8.60 1.77
CA ALA A 49 -5.80 -8.07 1.40
C ALA A 49 -5.36 -8.74 0.09
N LYS A 50 -5.38 -8.00 -1.03
CA LYS A 50 -5.18 -8.58 -2.37
C LYS A 50 -3.73 -8.64 -2.79
N TYR A 51 -3.01 -7.56 -2.56
CA TYR A 51 -1.70 -7.35 -3.17
C TYR A 51 -0.84 -6.50 -2.25
N PHE A 52 0.44 -6.81 -2.22
CA PHE A 52 1.47 -5.96 -1.63
C PHE A 52 2.70 -6.01 -2.53
N ASN A 53 3.23 -4.83 -2.85
CA ASN A 53 4.47 -4.69 -3.61
C ASN A 53 5.62 -4.37 -2.66
N GLU A 54 6.62 -5.24 -2.64
CA GLU A 54 7.74 -5.16 -1.71
C GLU A 54 8.65 -3.96 -1.94
N LYS A 55 8.78 -3.54 -3.22
CA LYS A 55 9.64 -2.43 -3.64
C LYS A 55 8.95 -1.09 -3.42
N THR A 56 7.69 -0.98 -3.84
CA THR A 56 6.94 0.29 -3.74
C THR A 56 6.27 0.46 -2.39
N ARG A 57 6.22 -0.60 -1.57
CA ARG A 57 5.57 -0.67 -0.26
C ARG A 57 4.07 -0.35 -0.30
N ILE A 58 3.45 -0.52 -1.48
CA ILE A 58 2.03 -0.28 -1.69
C ILE A 58 1.26 -1.58 -1.56
N ALA A 59 0.25 -1.58 -0.70
CA ALA A 59 -0.77 -2.62 -0.58
C ALA A 59 -2.10 -2.18 -1.17
N ILE A 60 -2.85 -3.13 -1.73
CA ILE A 60 -4.26 -2.96 -2.09
C ILE A 60 -5.10 -3.87 -1.23
N VAL A 61 -6.02 -3.27 -0.47
CA VAL A 61 -7.04 -4.01 0.29
C VAL A 61 -8.44 -3.63 -0.19
N ARG A 62 -9.32 -4.61 -0.23
CA ARG A 62 -10.74 -4.46 -0.61
C ARG A 62 -11.58 -4.57 0.66
N SER A 63 -12.61 -3.75 0.77
CA SER A 63 -13.67 -3.89 1.78
C SER A 63 -14.98 -3.36 1.19
N ARG A 64 -16.11 -3.69 1.84
CA ARG A 64 -17.42 -3.17 1.48
C ARG A 64 -17.55 -1.68 1.80
N HIS A 65 -18.47 -1.01 1.10
CA HIS A 65 -18.87 0.33 1.49
C HIS A 65 -19.49 0.29 2.90
N GLY A 66 -19.17 1.26 3.76
CA GLY A 66 -19.41 1.20 5.20
C GLY A 66 -18.20 0.67 5.98
N PRO A 67 -17.99 -0.65 6.12
CA PRO A 67 -16.93 -1.25 6.95
C PRO A 67 -15.50 -0.86 6.58
N HIS A 68 -15.25 -0.41 5.35
CA HIS A 68 -13.95 0.17 4.97
C HIS A 68 -13.50 1.30 5.91
N LYS A 69 -14.44 2.08 6.48
CA LYS A 69 -14.11 3.13 7.45
C LYS A 69 -13.48 2.57 8.72
N LEU A 70 -13.96 1.41 9.20
CA LEU A 70 -13.40 0.73 10.37
C LEU A 70 -11.95 0.28 10.11
N ILE A 71 -11.66 -0.17 8.89
CA ILE A 71 -10.30 -0.54 8.50
C ILE A 71 -9.41 0.71 8.45
N THR A 72 -9.88 1.79 7.83
CA THR A 72 -9.11 3.03 7.73
C THR A 72 -8.74 3.61 9.10
N THR A 73 -9.66 3.57 10.06
CA THR A 73 -9.40 4.11 11.41
C THR A 73 -8.35 3.30 12.18
N VAL A 74 -8.19 2.01 11.88
CA VAL A 74 -7.19 1.18 12.59
C VAL A 74 -5.79 1.23 11.99
N LEU A 75 -5.63 1.67 10.73
CA LEU A 75 -4.35 1.70 10.04
C LEU A 75 -3.19 2.33 10.83
N PRO A 76 -3.32 3.55 11.39
CA PRO A 76 -2.22 4.17 12.13
C PRO A 76 -1.83 3.44 13.42
N PHE A 77 -2.70 2.56 13.92
CA PHE A 77 -2.47 1.78 15.15
C PHE A 77 -1.86 0.40 14.90
N VAL A 78 -1.62 0.03 13.63
CA VAL A 78 -0.88 -1.17 13.26
C VAL A 78 0.60 -0.84 13.23
N THR A 79 1.29 -1.17 14.32
CA THR A 79 2.72 -0.88 14.51
C THR A 79 3.64 -2.04 14.14
N GLU A 80 3.10 -3.24 13.97
CA GLU A 80 3.87 -4.45 13.66
C GLU A 80 3.06 -5.41 12.78
N ILE A 81 3.71 -5.95 11.75
CA ILE A 81 3.20 -7.05 10.93
C ILE A 81 4.31 -8.08 10.76
N ASP A 82 4.05 -9.33 11.17
CA ASP A 82 4.98 -10.44 11.00
C ASP A 82 6.38 -10.17 11.59
N LYS A 83 6.43 -9.63 12.81
CA LYS A 83 7.65 -9.23 13.53
C LYS A 83 8.43 -8.06 12.89
N LYS A 84 7.82 -7.37 11.92
CA LYS A 84 8.40 -6.18 11.28
C LYS A 84 7.67 -4.94 11.78
N GLN A 85 8.42 -3.98 12.31
CA GLN A 85 7.85 -2.69 12.68
C GLN A 85 7.41 -1.94 11.43
N VAL A 86 6.17 -1.45 11.46
CA VAL A 86 5.55 -0.78 10.33
C VAL A 86 4.68 0.40 10.76
N SER A 87 4.41 1.29 9.80
CA SER A 87 3.42 2.37 9.89
C SER A 87 2.62 2.39 8.60
N LEU A 88 1.29 2.35 8.71
CA LEU A 88 0.40 2.25 7.57
C LEU A 88 -0.33 3.57 7.34
N VAL A 89 -0.36 4.02 6.09
CA VAL A 89 -1.06 5.24 5.67
C VAL A 89 -1.97 4.95 4.49
N THR A 90 -3.18 5.50 4.48
CA THR A 90 -4.05 5.42 3.31
C THR A 90 -3.60 6.44 2.27
N LEU A 91 -3.25 5.97 1.07
CA LEU A 91 -2.97 6.86 -0.06
C LEU A 91 -4.25 7.23 -0.82
N TYR A 92 -5.16 6.26 -0.99
CA TYR A 92 -6.37 6.45 -1.80
C TYR A 92 -7.49 5.46 -1.47
N THR A 93 -8.73 5.95 -1.42
CA THR A 93 -9.92 5.09 -1.30
C THR A 93 -10.76 5.22 -2.56
N GLY A 94 -10.63 4.23 -3.45
CA GLY A 94 -11.45 4.11 -4.66
C GLY A 94 -12.53 3.03 -4.54
N ALA A 95 -13.54 3.11 -5.40
CA ALA A 95 -14.63 2.12 -5.47
C ALA A 95 -14.25 0.89 -6.33
N THR A 96 -13.36 1.07 -7.31
CA THR A 96 -12.96 -0.01 -8.24
C THR A 96 -11.45 -0.26 -8.23
N MET A 97 -11.05 -1.50 -8.56
CA MET A 97 -9.63 -1.85 -8.72
C MET A 97 -8.97 -1.01 -9.83
N ARG A 98 -9.68 -0.76 -10.94
CA ARG A 98 -9.19 0.07 -12.05
C ARG A 98 -8.82 1.47 -11.58
N GLN A 99 -9.66 2.11 -10.77
CA GLN A 99 -9.35 3.42 -10.18
C GLN A 99 -8.15 3.37 -9.22
N CYS A 100 -8.06 2.32 -8.39
CA CYS A 100 -6.90 2.14 -7.50
C CYS A 100 -5.60 1.99 -8.31
N PHE A 101 -5.60 1.21 -9.38
CA PHE A 101 -4.43 1.08 -10.27
C PHE A 101 -4.09 2.39 -10.97
N LYS A 102 -5.08 3.09 -11.51
CA LYS A 102 -4.87 4.41 -12.13
C LYS A 102 -4.24 5.40 -11.14
N PHE A 103 -4.71 5.39 -9.89
CA PHE A 103 -4.12 6.19 -8.82
C PHE A 103 -2.66 5.80 -8.55
N ILE A 104 -2.36 4.50 -8.39
CA ILE A 104 -1.00 4.02 -8.13
C ILE A 104 -0.04 4.45 -9.24
N LEU A 105 -0.46 4.33 -10.51
CA LEU A 105 0.35 4.76 -11.65
C LEU A 105 0.65 6.25 -11.60
N ASN A 106 -0.36 7.08 -11.36
CA ASN A 106 -0.17 8.53 -11.25
C ASN A 106 0.68 8.91 -10.04
N HIS A 107 0.52 8.21 -8.92
CA HIS A 107 1.30 8.43 -7.70
C HIS A 107 2.79 8.10 -7.93
N GLN A 108 3.07 6.98 -8.59
CA GLN A 108 4.44 6.57 -8.94
C GLN A 108 5.09 7.53 -9.94
N ARG A 109 4.36 7.96 -10.98
CA ARG A 109 4.86 8.96 -11.94
C ARG A 109 5.26 10.26 -11.23
N LYS A 110 4.38 10.82 -10.40
CA LYS A 110 4.68 12.03 -9.62
C LYS A 110 5.93 11.87 -8.74
N LYS A 111 6.06 10.72 -8.07
CA LYS A 111 7.22 10.44 -7.22
C LYS A 111 8.53 10.40 -8.02
N ILE A 112 8.48 9.90 -9.25
CA ILE A 112 9.64 9.91 -10.16
C ILE A 112 9.91 11.32 -10.68
N ASP A 113 8.89 12.06 -11.08
CA ASP A 113 9.04 13.44 -11.53
C ASP A 113 9.68 14.31 -10.43
N GLU A 114 9.26 14.12 -9.17
CA GLU A 114 9.86 14.77 -7.99
C GLU A 114 11.32 14.34 -7.76
N LEU A 115 11.64 13.05 -7.93
CA LEU A 115 13.02 12.57 -7.83
C LEU A 115 13.90 13.16 -8.94
N CYS A 116 13.44 13.13 -10.19
CA CYS A 116 14.13 13.69 -11.34
C CYS A 116 14.34 15.20 -11.23
N ALA A 117 13.39 15.93 -10.64
CA ALA A 117 13.54 17.37 -10.38
C ALA A 117 14.68 17.69 -9.41
N ASN A 118 15.02 16.75 -8.52
CA ASN A 118 16.10 16.89 -7.55
C ASN A 118 17.47 16.39 -8.07
N LEU A 119 17.52 15.78 -9.26
CA LEU A 119 18.76 15.28 -9.88
C LEU A 119 19.39 16.34 -10.79
N GLN A 120 20.71 16.50 -10.68
CA GLN A 120 21.46 17.55 -11.39
C GLN A 120 21.83 17.17 -12.83
N SER A 121 21.95 15.87 -13.16
CA SER A 121 22.37 15.40 -14.48
C SER A 121 21.19 14.96 -15.34
N ASP A 122 21.13 15.43 -16.59
CA ASP A 122 20.09 15.04 -17.55
C ASP A 122 20.22 13.57 -17.99
N GLU A 123 21.41 12.97 -17.90
CA GLU A 123 21.65 11.55 -18.22
C GLU A 123 21.01 10.60 -17.20
N GLU A 124 20.99 10.98 -15.92
CA GLU A 124 20.35 10.19 -14.86
C GLU A 124 18.83 10.26 -14.98
N LYS A 125 18.28 11.41 -15.40
CA LYS A 125 16.84 11.60 -15.61
C LYS A 125 16.31 10.72 -16.74
N THR A 126 17.02 10.63 -17.87
CA THR A 126 16.65 9.76 -18.99
C THR A 126 16.74 8.28 -18.61
N ALA A 127 17.80 7.86 -17.90
CA ALA A 127 17.95 6.48 -17.45
C ALA A 127 16.80 6.02 -16.52
N ILE A 128 16.38 6.87 -15.57
CA ILE A 128 15.27 6.59 -14.65
C ILE A 128 13.94 6.52 -15.40
N SER A 129 13.70 7.45 -16.33
CA SER A 129 12.47 7.47 -17.13
C SER A 129 12.34 6.22 -18.02
N GLU A 130 13.44 5.80 -18.66
CA GLU A 130 13.48 4.57 -19.46
C GLU A 130 13.29 3.30 -18.62
N ALA A 131 13.93 3.22 -17.45
CA ALA A 131 13.75 2.10 -16.53
C ALA A 131 12.27 1.99 -16.12
N PHE A 132 11.62 3.12 -15.82
CA PHE A 132 10.21 3.14 -15.46
C PHE A 132 9.28 2.66 -16.59
N LEU A 133 9.51 3.13 -17.82
CA LEU A 133 8.78 2.69 -19.02
C LEU A 133 8.94 1.17 -19.25
N LYS A 134 10.14 0.62 -19.06
CA LYS A 134 10.40 -0.83 -19.17
C LYS A 134 9.68 -1.64 -18.08
N PHE A 135 9.64 -1.16 -16.83
CA PHE A 135 8.90 -1.82 -15.74
C PHE A 135 7.38 -1.80 -15.97
N HIS A 136 6.86 -0.74 -16.59
CA HIS A 136 5.43 -0.60 -16.87
C HIS A 136 4.91 -1.68 -17.84
N ASN A 137 5.68 -2.00 -18.88
CA ASN A 137 5.29 -2.99 -19.90
C ASN A 137 5.29 -4.44 -19.39
N LYS A 138 6.03 -4.74 -18.31
CA LYS A 138 6.16 -6.10 -17.78
C LYS A 138 5.14 -6.46 -16.69
N THR A 139 4.44 -5.46 -16.13
CA THR A 139 3.48 -5.66 -15.02
C THR A 139 2.02 -5.78 -15.49
N LEU A 140 1.79 -5.72 -16.81
CA LEU A 140 0.47 -5.84 -17.45
C LEU A 140 0.18 -7.23 -18.05
N LEU A 141 1.04 -8.23 -17.81
CA LEU A 141 0.83 -9.64 -18.16
C LEU A 141 0.87 -10.50 -16.90
#